data_AF-A0A967YYM4-F1
#
_entry.id   AF-A0A967YYM4-F1
#
_cell.length_a   1.000
_cell.length_b   1.000
_cell.length_c   1.000
_cell.angle_alpha   90.00
_cell.angle_beta   90.00
_cell.angle_gamma   90.00
#
_symmetry.space_group_name_H-M   'P 1'
#
loop_
_entity.id
_entity.type
_entity.pdbx_description
1 polymer ?
#
loop_
_entity_poly.entity_id
_entity_poly.type
_entity_poly.pdbx_seq_one_letter_code
_entity_poly.pdbx_strand_id
1 'polypeptide(L)' 'MEEAVQLVNCMPQSIEEIRVFLAGGRKIVETSKLQAILGVLDEYRKKE' A
#
# COMPACT_ATOMS: atom_id res chain seq x y z
N MET A 1 9.18 -9.55 1.71
CA MET A 1 8.89 -9.59 0.26
C MET A 1 7.42 -9.93 0.02
N GLU A 2 6.83 -10.80 0.85
CA GLU A 2 5.40 -11.17 0.79
C GLU A 2 4.44 -9.97 0.91
N GLU A 3 4.68 -9.02 1.81
CA GLU A 3 3.79 -7.84 1.99
C GLU A 3 3.67 -7.00 0.71
N ALA A 4 4.77 -6.77 -0.01
CA ALA A 4 4.76 -6.00 -1.25
C ALA A 4 3.95 -6.72 -2.33
N VAL A 5 4.14 -8.04 -2.47
CA VAL A 5 3.39 -8.87 -3.43
C VAL A 5 1.89 -8.84 -3.11
N GLN A 6 1.51 -8.93 -1.83
CA GLN A 6 0.11 -8.80 -1.42
C GLN A 6 -0.46 -7.42 -1.73
N LEU A 7 0.33 -6.36 -1.53
CA LEU A 7 -0.07 -4.99 -1.82
C LEU A 7 -0.38 -4.77 -3.30
N VAL A 8 0.47 -5.29 -4.20
CA VAL A 8 0.24 -5.19 -5.65
C VAL A 8 -0.93 -6.07 -6.10
N ASN A 9 -1.15 -7.22 -5.47
CA ASN A 9 -2.27 -8.10 -5.80
C ASN A 9 -3.63 -7.55 -5.33
N CYS A 10 -3.67 -6.95 -4.14
CA CYS A 10 -4.90 -6.42 -3.57
C CYS A 10 -5.25 -5.01 -4.08
N MET A 11 -4.28 -4.25 -4.62
CA MET A 11 -4.46 -2.90 -5.15
C MET A 11 -5.31 -1.98 -4.24
N PRO A 12 -4.89 -1.74 -2.98
CA PRO A 12 -5.65 -0.94 -2.02
C PRO A 12 -5.90 0.48 -2.54
N GLN A 13 -7.01 1.09 -2.11
CA GLN A 13 -7.45 2.42 -2.56
C GLN A 13 -7.24 3.50 -1.51
N SER A 14 -6.83 3.12 -0.31
CA SER A 14 -6.64 4.03 0.82
C SER A 14 -5.39 3.71 1.63
N ILE A 15 -4.85 4.71 2.30
CA ILE A 15 -3.73 4.54 3.24
C ILE A 15 -4.10 3.66 4.45
N GLU A 16 -5.39 3.56 4.77
CA GLU A 16 -5.91 2.72 5.85
C GLU A 16 -5.77 1.24 5.50
N GLU A 17 -6.13 0.86 4.28
CA GLU A 17 -5.90 -0.49 3.77
C GLU A 17 -4.40 -0.83 3.75
N ILE A 18 -3.56 0.08 3.25
CA ILE A 18 -2.09 -0.11 3.24
C ILE A 18 -1.54 -0.35 4.65
N ARG A 19 -2.07 0.34 5.67
CA ARG A 19 -1.66 0.11 7.07
C ARG A 19 -1.96 -1.31 7.54
N VAL A 20 -3.05 -1.92 7.10
CA VAL A 20 -3.40 -3.31 7.46
C VAL A 20 -2.35 -4.29 6.94
N PHE A 21 -1.89 -4.11 5.70
CA PHE A 21 -0.84 -4.95 5.10
C PHE A 21 0.51 -4.81 5.82
N LEU A 22 0.86 -3.59 6.26
CA LEU A 22 2.14 -3.29 6.90
C LEU A 22 2.13 -3.47 8.43
N ALA A 23 0.96 -3.65 9.05
CA ALA A 23 0.80 -3.79 10.50
C ALA A 23 1.46 -5.06 11.07
N GLY A 24 1.73 -6.07 10.23
CA GLY A 24 2.45 -7.28 10.62
C GLY A 24 3.89 -7.02 11.07
N GLY A 25 4.48 -5.88 10.70
CA GLY A 25 5.90 -5.58 10.86
C GLY A 25 6.28 -4.61 11.98
N ARG A 26 5.49 -4.39 13.05
CA ARG A 26 5.81 -3.52 14.21
C ARG A 26 6.55 -2.19 13.91
N LYS A 27 6.33 -1.58 12.74
CA LYS A 27 6.98 -0.32 12.34
C LYS A 27 5.92 0.74 12.09
N ILE A 28 6.06 1.86 12.79
CA ILE A 28 5.28 3.06 12.51
C ILE A 28 5.80 3.62 11.18
N VAL A 29 4.96 3.55 10.15
CA VAL A 29 5.24 4.13 8.84
C VAL A 29 4.59 5.50 8.78
N GLU A 30 5.37 6.52 8.43
CA GLU A 30 4.85 7.88 8.24
C GLU A 30 3.76 7.92 7.18
N THR A 31 2.73 8.74 7.40
CA THR A 31 1.63 8.94 6.46
C THR A 31 2.12 9.34 5.07
N SER A 32 3.18 10.16 4.97
CA SER A 32 3.76 10.57 3.68
C SER A 32 4.30 9.39 2.87
N LYS A 33 4.85 8.35 3.53
CA LYS A 33 5.30 7.13 2.86
C LYS A 33 4.13 6.28 2.39
N LEU A 34 3.06 6.21 3.18
CA LEU A 34 1.84 5.51 2.78
C LEU A 34 1.17 6.18 1.57
N GLN A 35 1.16 7.51 1.54
CA GLN A 35 0.67 8.29 0.40
C GLN A 35 1.54 8.06 -0.85
N ALA A 36 2.87 7.98 -0.70
CA ALA A 36 3.76 7.66 -1.81
C ALA A 36 3.49 6.24 -2.37
N ILE A 37 3.27 5.25 -1.51
CA ILE A 37 2.89 3.89 -1.93
C ILE A 37 1.55 3.93 -2.69
N LEU A 38 0.55 4.60 -2.14
CA LEU A 38 -0.77 4.73 -2.78
C LEU A 38 -0.64 5.38 -4.17
N GLY A 39 0.18 6.43 -4.29
CA GLY A 39 0.45 7.09 -5.58
C GLY A 39 1.07 6.15 -6.62
N VAL A 40 2.02 5.30 -6.21
CA VAL A 40 2.58 4.27 -7.11
C VAL A 40 1.49 3.28 -7.54
N LEU A 41 0.64 2.82 -6.62
CA LEU A 41 -0.46 1.91 -6.99
C LEU A 41 -1.45 2.57 -7.95
N ASP A 42 -1.79 3.84 -7.72
CA ASP A 42 -2.68 4.61 -8.58
C ASP A 42 -2.09 4.83 -9.98
N GLU A 43 -0.78 5.01 -10.11
CA GLU A 43 -0.08 5.12 -11.41
C GLU A 43 -0.27 3.88 -12.28
N TYR A 44 -0.15 2.68 -11.68
CA TYR A 44 -0.28 1.40 -12.39
C TYR A 44 -1.71 0.83 -12.36
N ARG A 45 -2.67 1.52 -11.73
CA ARG A 45 -4.05 1.08 -11.69
C ARG A 45 -4.65 1.20 -13.08
N LYS A 46 -4.94 0.06 -13.71
CA LYS A 46 -5.69 0.02 -14.97
C LYS A 46 -7.08 0.61 -14.70
N LYS A 47 -7.37 1.74 -15.34
CA LYS A 47 -8.73 2.25 -15.47
C LYS A 47 -9.35 1.52 -16.66
N GLU A 48 -10.27 0.60 -16.38
CA GLU A 48 -11.19 0.11 -17.41
C GLU A 48 -12.12 1.24 -17.86
#